data_AF-A0A3M1J7Q6-F1
#
_entry.id   AF-A0A3M1J7Q6-F1
#
_cell.length_a   1.000
_cell.length_b   1.000
_cell.length_c   1.000
_cell.angle_alpha   90.00
_cell.angle_beta   90.00
_cell.angle_gamma   90.00
#
_symmetry.space_group_name_H-M   'P 1'
#
loop_
_entity.id
_entity.type
_entity.pdbx_description
1 polymer ?
#
loop_
_entity_poly.entity_id
_entity_poly.type
_entity_poly.pdbx_seq_one_letter_code
_entity_poly.pdbx_strand_id
1 'polypeptide(L)'
;MAADQPQPELVTGRLAVYSADRTLAAYPDRTRGLAVIERLSDGQQWEIDSGEHPVYFSPDSRRILWEDYNEDAPRDTRLETLWLADVDGSNARQLFSGRRTGPVAWLPNDGLLMARGFAGTSDLELFRLSLVDGTQRRMLRLPRFRGVDLSPDRRQMVYYVYREADPTRNGVWLLNLESRIPKPQKLPFFGTYRWRDNERLVYVPFDPAATEHTFFEYNITTQQTRPLFPQGTGLTIANNDWQVSPDGSQIALVAAAGTKLDGIWILDLN
;
A
#
# COMPACT_ATOMS: atom_id res chain seq x y z
N MET A 1 -13.02 3.78 -40.83
CA MET A 1 -13.10 5.03 -40.04
C MET A 1 -12.29 4.79 -38.79
N ALA A 2 -11.16 5.48 -38.62
CA ALA A 2 -10.38 5.39 -37.39
C ALA A 2 -11.21 6.08 -36.30
N ALA A 3 -11.53 5.37 -35.22
CA ALA A 3 -12.14 5.98 -34.06
C ALA A 3 -11.16 7.03 -33.52
N ASP A 4 -11.66 8.25 -33.30
CA ASP A 4 -10.91 9.35 -32.74
C ASP A 4 -10.41 8.92 -31.36
N GLN A 5 -9.09 8.82 -31.18
CA GLN A 5 -8.55 8.43 -29.88
C GLN A 5 -8.71 9.61 -28.92
N PRO A 6 -9.19 9.38 -27.69
CA PRO A 6 -9.32 10.45 -26.71
C PRO A 6 -7.96 11.11 -26.49
N GLN A 7 -7.91 12.44 -26.56
CA GLN A 7 -6.72 13.21 -26.24
C GLN A 7 -6.45 13.09 -24.73
N PRO A 8 -5.20 12.84 -24.30
CA PRO A 8 -4.87 12.79 -22.89
C PRO A 8 -5.14 14.16 -22.23
N GLU A 9 -5.84 14.13 -21.10
CA GLU A 9 -6.09 15.32 -20.27
C GLU A 9 -5.12 15.33 -19.07
N LEU A 10 -4.51 16.49 -18.81
CA LEU A 10 -3.67 16.66 -17.63
C LEU A 10 -4.54 16.76 -16.37
N VAL A 11 -4.59 15.68 -15.59
CA VAL A 11 -5.32 15.65 -14.32
C VAL A 11 -4.60 16.47 -13.23
N THR A 12 -3.28 16.37 -13.15
CA THR A 12 -2.47 17.20 -12.25
C THR A 12 -1.02 17.26 -12.73
N GLY A 13 -0.43 18.46 -12.74
CA GLY A 13 1.01 18.65 -12.93
C GLY A 13 1.81 18.58 -11.62
N ARG A 14 1.13 18.46 -10.47
CA ARG A 14 1.76 18.53 -9.14
C ARG A 14 2.09 17.14 -8.63
N LEU A 15 3.38 16.86 -8.50
CA LEU A 15 3.90 15.67 -7.83
C LEU A 15 3.73 15.83 -6.31
N ALA A 16 2.69 15.22 -5.75
CA ALA A 16 2.34 15.29 -4.33
C ALA A 16 1.75 13.96 -3.83
N VAL A 17 1.79 13.76 -2.52
CA VAL A 17 1.01 12.73 -1.83
C VAL A 17 -0.35 13.32 -1.51
N TYR A 18 -1.45 12.64 -1.83
CA TYR A 18 -2.80 13.12 -1.55
C TYR A 18 -3.42 12.34 -0.39
N SER A 19 -4.24 13.00 0.42
CA SER A 19 -5.08 12.33 1.42
C SER A 19 -6.08 11.39 0.74
N ALA A 20 -6.59 10.40 1.48
CA ALA A 20 -7.49 9.39 0.93
C ALA A 20 -8.77 9.98 0.32
N ASP A 21 -9.29 11.06 0.92
CA ASP A 21 -10.45 11.81 0.45
C ASP A 21 -10.11 12.89 -0.60
N ARG A 22 -8.83 13.03 -0.98
CA ARG A 22 -8.31 14.07 -1.88
C ARG A 22 -8.66 15.50 -1.46
N THR A 23 -8.78 15.76 -0.17
CA THR A 23 -8.96 17.13 0.35
C THR A 23 -7.64 17.82 0.68
N LEU A 24 -6.57 17.04 0.90
CA LEU A 24 -5.24 17.53 1.22
C LEU A 24 -4.21 17.00 0.21
N ALA A 25 -3.16 17.79 0.00
CA ALA A 25 -1.94 17.37 -0.69
C ALA A 25 -0.72 17.69 0.18
N ALA A 26 0.27 16.81 0.19
CA ALA A 26 1.56 17.01 0.82
C ALA A 26 2.68 16.94 -0.22
N TYR A 27 3.60 17.90 -0.17
CA TYR A 27 4.74 17.98 -1.07
C TYR A 27 5.94 18.64 -0.36
N PRO A 28 7.19 18.33 -0.77
CA PRO A 28 8.35 18.89 -0.11
C PRO A 28 8.63 20.33 -0.59
N ASP A 29 8.99 21.21 0.34
CA ASP A 29 9.72 22.44 0.08
C ASP A 29 11.22 22.16 0.26
N ARG A 30 11.89 21.85 -0.85
CA ARG A 30 13.32 21.50 -0.86
C ARG A 30 14.25 22.66 -0.56
N THR A 31 13.79 23.90 -0.66
CA THR A 31 14.61 25.06 -0.33
C THR A 31 14.70 25.24 1.18
N ARG A 32 13.62 24.91 1.89
CA ARG A 32 13.54 25.04 3.35
C ARG A 32 13.71 23.74 4.11
N GLY A 33 13.69 22.60 3.42
CA GLY A 33 13.82 21.28 4.02
C GLY A 33 12.57 20.80 4.77
N LEU A 34 11.40 21.34 4.41
CA LEU A 34 10.12 21.12 5.09
C LEU A 34 9.14 20.33 4.22
N ALA A 35 8.14 19.72 4.83
CA ALA A 35 6.94 19.27 4.11
C ALA A 35 5.86 20.35 4.17
N VAL A 36 5.23 20.64 3.04
CA VAL A 36 4.07 21.53 2.95
C VAL A 36 2.83 20.67 2.78
N ILE A 37 1.83 20.91 3.63
CA ILE A 37 0.49 20.36 3.51
C ILE A 37 -0.44 21.47 3.04
N GLU A 38 -1.16 21.24 1.95
CA GLU A 38 -2.13 22.17 1.38
C GLU A 38 -3.53 21.57 1.41
N ARG A 39 -4.51 22.35 1.86
CA ARG A 39 -5.92 22.03 1.66
C ARG A 39 -6.36 22.50 0.27
N LEU A 40 -6.87 21.58 -0.53
CA LEU A 40 -7.15 21.83 -1.95
C LEU A 40 -8.37 22.72 -2.20
N SER A 41 -9.27 22.86 -1.22
CA SER A 41 -10.49 23.66 -1.38
C SER A 41 -10.25 25.18 -1.34
N ASP A 42 -9.25 25.62 -0.58
CA ASP A 42 -8.99 27.04 -0.29
C ASP A 42 -7.51 27.44 -0.41
N GLY A 43 -6.61 26.47 -0.62
CA GLY A 43 -5.17 26.71 -0.70
C GLY A 43 -4.51 26.99 0.65
N GLN A 44 -5.19 26.75 1.78
CA GLN A 44 -4.58 26.90 3.10
C GLN A 44 -3.38 25.94 3.24
N GLN A 45 -2.25 26.45 3.73
CA GLN A 45 -1.01 25.69 3.86
C GLN A 45 -0.52 25.61 5.31
N TRP A 46 0.10 24.48 5.64
CA TRP A 46 0.82 24.23 6.87
C TRP A 46 2.20 23.69 6.55
N GLU A 47 3.18 24.06 7.37
CA GLU A 47 4.58 23.67 7.20
C GLU A 47 4.99 22.75 8.34
N ILE A 48 5.54 21.60 7.95
CA ILE A 48 5.93 20.54 8.87
C ILE A 48 7.44 20.38 8.79
N ASP A 49 8.11 20.52 9.93
CA ASP A 49 9.52 20.17 10.07
C ASP A 49 9.68 18.66 10.18
N SER A 50 9.62 17.99 9.03
CA SER A 50 9.82 16.55 8.90
C SER A 50 11.27 16.18 8.59
N GLY A 51 12.20 17.14 8.59
CA GLY A 51 13.59 16.93 8.19
C GLY A 51 13.71 16.34 6.78
N GLU A 52 13.00 16.92 5.81
CA GLU A 52 12.88 16.45 4.42
C GLU A 52 12.18 15.10 4.20
N HIS A 53 11.81 14.38 5.27
CA HIS A 53 11.14 13.10 5.13
C HIS A 53 9.68 13.29 4.67
N PRO A 54 9.17 12.40 3.80
CA PRO A 54 7.78 12.46 3.36
C PRO A 54 6.82 12.21 4.52
N VAL A 55 5.69 12.90 4.48
CA VAL A 55 4.58 12.69 5.43
C VAL A 55 3.54 11.73 4.85
N TYR A 56 2.88 10.98 5.72
CA TYR A 56 1.83 10.04 5.37
C TYR A 56 0.55 10.41 6.11
N PHE A 57 -0.53 10.67 5.37
CA PHE A 57 -1.83 10.97 5.96
C PHE A 57 -2.46 9.74 6.63
N SER A 58 -3.12 9.96 7.76
CA SER A 58 -4.05 9.00 8.32
C SER A 58 -5.26 8.81 7.41
N PRO A 59 -5.99 7.67 7.49
CA PRO A 59 -7.10 7.38 6.58
C PRO A 59 -8.26 8.37 6.68
N ASP A 60 -8.42 9.03 7.82
CA ASP A 60 -9.42 10.07 8.09
C ASP A 60 -8.93 11.49 7.79
N SER A 61 -7.73 11.64 7.20
CA SER A 61 -7.14 12.92 6.81
C SER A 61 -6.95 13.92 7.96
N ARG A 62 -6.85 13.43 9.21
CA ARG A 62 -6.73 14.28 10.41
C ARG A 62 -5.33 14.36 10.98
N ARG A 63 -4.52 13.35 10.74
CA ARG A 63 -3.15 13.24 11.28
C ARG A 63 -2.16 12.93 10.18
N ILE A 64 -0.91 13.20 10.49
CA ILE A 64 0.24 12.83 9.68
C ILE A 64 1.24 12.03 10.50
N LEU A 65 1.94 11.15 9.80
CA LEU A 65 3.09 10.42 10.31
C LEU A 65 4.31 10.74 9.44
N TRP A 66 5.48 10.84 10.04
CA TRP A 66 6.75 10.77 9.32
C TRP A 66 7.78 9.96 10.11
N GLU A 67 8.75 9.44 9.37
CA GLU A 67 9.92 8.76 9.94
C GLU A 67 11.07 9.76 9.94
N ASP A 68 11.80 9.84 11.04
CA ASP A 68 13.03 10.61 11.18
C ASP A 68 14.18 9.66 11.50
N TYR A 69 15.26 9.74 10.73
CA TYR A 69 16.45 8.94 10.90
C TYR A 69 17.67 9.63 10.32
N ASN A 70 18.85 9.28 10.84
CA ASN A 70 20.11 9.69 10.23
C ASN A 70 20.33 8.92 8.93
N GLU A 71 20.29 9.61 7.78
CA GLU A 71 20.52 9.03 6.46
C GLU A 71 21.93 8.47 6.27
N ASP A 72 22.94 9.05 6.93
CA ASP A 72 24.34 8.61 6.87
C ASP A 72 24.58 7.35 7.72
N ALA A 73 23.66 7.02 8.64
CA ALA A 73 23.78 5.84 9.47
C ALA A 73 23.37 4.58 8.69
N PRO A 74 24.11 3.45 8.83
CA PRO A 74 23.74 2.20 8.15
C PRO A 74 22.31 1.76 8.51
N ARG A 75 21.48 1.40 7.52
CA ARG A 75 20.07 0.97 7.73
C ARG A 75 19.91 -0.12 8.81
N ASP A 76 20.90 -1.00 8.92
CA ASP A 76 20.90 -2.12 9.86
C ASP A 76 21.09 -1.71 11.32
N THR A 77 21.61 -0.51 11.57
CA THR A 77 21.94 0.01 12.89
C THR A 77 21.30 1.37 13.16
N ARG A 78 20.79 2.09 12.17
CA ARG A 78 20.16 3.39 12.41
C ARG A 78 18.91 3.26 13.27
N LEU A 79 18.69 4.28 14.07
CA LEU A 79 17.50 4.43 14.88
C LEU A 79 16.45 5.12 14.02
N GLU A 80 15.29 4.50 13.88
CA GLU A 80 14.13 5.04 13.18
C GLU A 80 13.20 5.63 14.24
N THR A 81 12.90 6.93 14.14
CA THR A 81 11.99 7.62 15.05
C THR A 81 10.71 7.96 14.31
N LEU A 82 9.59 7.45 14.82
CA LEU A 82 8.26 7.72 14.28
C LEU A 82 7.66 8.92 14.99
N TRP A 83 7.25 9.92 14.22
CA TRP A 83 6.57 11.11 14.71
C TRP A 83 5.12 11.15 14.24
N LEU A 84 4.25 11.67 15.10
CA LEU A 84 2.82 11.84 14.84
C LEU A 84 2.44 13.29 15.15
N ALA A 85 1.67 13.92 14.26
CA ALA A 85 1.08 15.24 14.48
C ALA A 85 -0.33 15.30 13.87
N ASP A 86 -1.08 16.35 14.21
CA ASP A 86 -2.26 16.74 13.44
C ASP A 86 -1.84 17.32 12.08
N VAL A 87 -2.74 17.37 11.10
CA VAL A 87 -2.43 17.84 9.73
C VAL A 87 -1.92 19.27 9.65
N ASP A 88 -2.20 20.10 10.67
CA ASP A 88 -1.69 21.46 10.78
C ASP A 88 -0.30 21.55 11.43
N GLY A 89 0.29 20.41 11.77
CA GLY A 89 1.58 20.29 12.46
C GLY A 89 1.50 20.46 13.97
N SER A 90 0.33 20.77 14.52
CA SER A 90 0.15 20.84 15.96
C SER A 90 0.20 19.45 16.60
N ASN A 91 0.41 19.41 17.92
CA ASN A 91 0.49 18.18 18.71
C ASN A 91 1.56 17.17 18.23
N ALA A 92 2.59 17.67 17.54
CA ALA A 92 3.74 16.88 17.12
C ALA A 92 4.41 16.21 18.32
N ARG A 93 4.55 14.89 18.26
CA ARG A 93 5.24 14.11 19.28
C ARG A 93 5.89 12.86 18.70
N GLN A 94 6.99 12.46 19.32
CA GLN A 94 7.56 11.16 19.10
C GLN A 94 6.58 10.08 19.58
N LEU A 95 6.22 9.18 18.68
CA LEU A 95 5.32 8.07 18.95
C LEU A 95 6.08 6.79 19.26
N PHE A 96 7.18 6.53 18.55
CA PHE A 96 7.96 5.32 18.69
C PHE A 96 9.41 5.56 18.23
N SER A 97 10.36 4.81 18.78
CA SER A 97 11.73 4.80 18.25
C SER A 97 12.31 3.39 18.35
N GLY A 98 12.94 2.92 17.28
CA GLY A 98 13.46 1.56 17.22
C GLY A 98 14.36 1.32 16.01
N ARG A 99 15.18 0.27 16.08
CA ARG A 99 16.05 -0.14 14.98
C ARG A 99 15.33 -1.14 14.09
N ARG A 100 15.62 -1.11 12.79
CA ARG A 100 15.07 -2.06 11.80
C ARG A 100 13.54 -2.14 11.87
N THR A 101 12.88 -1.04 12.25
CA THR A 101 11.46 -0.99 12.52
C THR A 101 10.84 0.11 11.68
N GLY A 102 9.70 -0.15 11.06
CA GLY A 102 9.00 0.85 10.26
C GLY A 102 7.49 0.57 10.20
N PRO A 103 6.70 1.59 9.83
CA PRO A 103 5.28 1.45 9.63
C PRO A 103 5.01 0.62 8.36
N VAL A 104 4.02 -0.26 8.46
CA VAL A 104 3.48 -1.01 7.32
C VAL A 104 2.22 -0.33 6.82
N ALA A 105 1.32 0.03 7.73
CA ALA A 105 0.06 0.69 7.39
C ALA A 105 -0.64 1.30 8.60
N TRP A 106 -1.49 2.29 8.35
CA TRP A 106 -2.54 2.70 9.28
C TRP A 106 -3.56 1.60 9.50
N LEU A 107 -3.98 1.44 10.75
CA LEU A 107 -5.06 0.56 11.17
C LEU A 107 -6.21 1.35 11.80
N PRO A 108 -7.43 0.79 11.87
CA PRO A 108 -8.52 1.38 12.62
C PRO A 108 -8.18 1.50 14.12
N ASN A 109 -9.02 2.24 14.85
CA ASN A 109 -8.95 2.37 16.32
C ASN A 109 -7.57 2.81 16.83
N ASP A 110 -7.05 3.91 16.28
CA ASP A 110 -5.78 4.51 16.71
C ASP A 110 -4.61 3.52 16.71
N GLY A 111 -4.45 2.76 15.63
CA GLY A 111 -3.39 1.78 15.49
C GLY A 111 -2.50 2.00 14.27
N LEU A 112 -1.24 1.61 14.39
CA LEU A 112 -0.35 1.34 13.26
C LEU A 112 0.02 -0.14 13.24
N LEU A 113 0.06 -0.70 12.03
CA LEU A 113 0.73 -1.96 11.79
C LEU A 113 2.21 -1.65 11.58
N MET A 114 3.08 -2.31 12.33
CA MET A 114 4.51 -2.10 12.31
C MET A 114 5.24 -3.41 12.02
N ALA A 115 6.36 -3.34 11.32
CA ALA A 115 7.25 -4.48 11.11
C ALA A 115 8.62 -4.19 11.72
N ARG A 116 9.22 -5.19 12.37
CA ARG A 116 10.56 -5.14 12.94
C ARG A 116 11.41 -6.29 12.42
N GLY A 117 12.55 -5.98 11.85
CA GLY A 117 13.55 -6.97 11.45
C GLY A 117 14.46 -7.39 12.60
N PHE A 118 15.02 -8.59 12.49
CA PHE A 118 16.01 -9.13 13.42
C PHE A 118 17.39 -9.21 12.77
N ALA A 119 18.45 -9.11 13.57
CA ALA A 119 19.81 -9.33 13.08
C ALA A 119 20.03 -10.81 12.71
N GLY A 120 20.70 -11.06 11.59
CA GLY A 120 21.10 -12.41 11.17
C GLY A 120 19.97 -13.29 10.62
N THR A 121 18.79 -12.75 10.32
CA THR A 121 17.65 -13.51 9.77
C THR A 121 16.83 -12.66 8.80
N SER A 122 16.11 -13.31 7.87
CA SER A 122 15.13 -12.67 6.99
C SER A 122 13.77 -12.45 7.66
N ASP A 123 13.53 -13.05 8.84
CA ASP A 123 12.23 -12.94 9.50
C ASP A 123 11.97 -11.51 10.01
N LEU A 124 10.68 -11.18 10.07
CA LEU A 124 10.13 -9.95 10.63
C LEU A 124 9.15 -10.29 11.76
N GLU A 125 9.13 -9.48 12.81
CA GLU A 125 8.03 -9.40 13.76
C GLU A 125 7.03 -8.36 13.28
N LEU A 126 5.78 -8.77 13.13
CA LEU A 126 4.65 -7.87 12.93
C LEU A 126 4.03 -7.57 14.29
N PHE A 127 3.76 -6.29 14.55
CA PHE A 127 3.12 -5.86 15.78
C PHE A 127 2.21 -4.66 15.52
N ARG A 128 1.21 -4.51 16.38
CA ARG A 128 0.36 -3.31 16.41
C ARG A 128 0.94 -2.31 17.39
N LEU A 129 1.07 -1.06 16.98
CA LEU A 129 1.45 0.07 17.81
C LEU A 129 0.22 0.93 18.08
N SER A 130 -0.06 1.21 19.34
CA SER A 130 -1.11 2.12 19.78
C SER A 130 -0.67 3.55 19.56
N LEU A 131 -1.48 4.34 18.86
CA LEU A 131 -1.24 5.77 18.70
C LEU A 131 -1.49 6.53 20.00
N VAL A 132 -2.31 6.01 20.92
CA VAL A 132 -2.69 6.74 22.14
C VAL A 132 -1.52 6.81 23.13
N ASP A 133 -0.90 5.67 23.42
CA ASP A 133 0.07 5.51 24.52
C ASP A 133 1.39 4.85 24.07
N GLY A 134 1.56 4.57 22.77
CA GLY A 134 2.77 3.95 22.23
C GLY A 134 2.94 2.46 22.60
N THR A 135 1.92 1.84 23.21
CA THR A 135 1.98 0.42 23.58
C THR A 135 2.07 -0.49 22.35
N GLN A 136 2.84 -1.57 22.48
CA GLN A 136 3.07 -2.54 21.41
C GLN A 136 2.38 -3.85 21.72
N ARG A 137 1.60 -4.36 20.75
CA ARG A 137 1.03 -5.70 20.78
C ARG A 137 1.65 -6.54 19.67
N ARG A 138 2.57 -7.43 20.03
CA ARG A 138 3.12 -8.43 19.11
C ARG A 138 2.00 -9.26 18.51
N MET A 139 2.07 -9.50 17.21
CA MET A 139 1.09 -10.29 16.49
C MET A 139 1.66 -11.65 16.12
N LEU A 140 2.73 -11.67 15.34
CA LEU A 140 3.40 -12.89 14.90
C LEU A 140 4.78 -12.58 14.31
N ARG A 141 5.61 -13.61 14.17
CA ARG A 141 6.85 -13.58 13.40
C ARG A 141 6.64 -14.35 12.10
N LEU A 142 7.10 -13.79 10.99
CA LEU A 142 6.94 -14.36 9.65
C LEU A 142 8.17 -14.11 8.78
N PRO A 143 8.35 -14.85 7.67
CA PRO A 143 9.35 -14.50 6.65
C PRO A 143 9.23 -13.05 6.20
N ARG A 144 10.29 -12.54 5.57
CA ARG A 144 10.21 -11.28 4.85
C ARG A 144 9.11 -11.33 3.80
N PHE A 145 8.12 -10.46 3.94
CA PHE A 145 7.01 -10.34 3.01
C PHE A 145 7.15 -9.10 2.13
N ARG A 146 6.40 -9.09 1.03
CA ARG A 146 6.27 -7.97 0.08
C ARG A 146 4.85 -7.90 -0.47
N GLY A 147 4.58 -6.85 -1.25
CA GLY A 147 3.29 -6.67 -1.93
C GLY A 147 2.12 -6.56 -0.97
N VAL A 148 2.31 -5.91 0.17
CA VAL A 148 1.24 -5.72 1.15
C VAL A 148 0.09 -4.97 0.49
N ASP A 149 -1.12 -5.49 0.66
CA ASP A 149 -2.37 -4.78 0.39
C ASP A 149 -3.38 -5.03 1.50
N LEU A 150 -4.14 -4.01 1.85
CA LEU A 150 -5.13 -4.06 2.94
C LEU A 150 -6.53 -4.02 2.39
N SER A 151 -7.45 -4.79 3.00
CA SER A 151 -8.87 -4.63 2.70
C SER A 151 -9.30 -3.17 2.98
N PRO A 152 -10.34 -2.66 2.31
CA PRO A 152 -10.80 -1.29 2.54
C PRO A 152 -11.09 -0.97 4.01
N ASP A 153 -11.65 -1.92 4.76
CA ASP A 153 -11.87 -1.83 6.21
C ASP A 153 -10.61 -2.03 7.06
N ARG A 154 -9.46 -2.34 6.44
CA ARG A 154 -8.14 -2.58 7.05
C ARG A 154 -8.13 -3.70 8.09
N ARG A 155 -9.05 -4.65 7.98
CA ARG A 155 -9.12 -5.84 8.85
C ARG A 155 -8.35 -7.03 8.30
N GLN A 156 -8.15 -7.06 6.99
CA GLN A 156 -7.40 -8.11 6.31
C GLN A 156 -6.15 -7.51 5.67
N MET A 157 -5.09 -8.31 5.68
CA MET A 157 -3.86 -8.02 4.95
C MET A 157 -3.54 -9.20 4.04
N VAL A 158 -3.29 -8.91 2.77
CA VAL A 158 -2.70 -9.87 1.84
C VAL A 158 -1.25 -9.46 1.58
N TYR A 159 -0.37 -10.46 1.48
CA TYR A 159 1.05 -10.26 1.21
C TYR A 159 1.61 -11.49 0.49
N TYR A 160 2.79 -11.38 -0.10
CA TYR A 160 3.49 -12.53 -0.66
C TYR A 160 4.86 -12.75 -0.03
N VAL A 161 5.26 -14.00 0.03
CA VAL A 161 6.59 -14.48 0.43
C VAL A 161 7.18 -15.23 -0.74
N TYR A 162 8.46 -14.99 -1.02
CA TYR A 162 9.19 -15.65 -2.10
C TYR A 162 10.64 -15.86 -1.67
N ARG A 163 11.30 -16.86 -2.27
CA ARG A 163 12.71 -17.24 -2.01
C ARG A 163 13.01 -17.71 -0.58
N GLU A 164 12.02 -18.25 0.12
CA GLU A 164 12.28 -19.06 1.31
C GLU A 164 12.85 -20.42 0.92
N ALA A 165 13.80 -20.92 1.73
CA ALA A 165 14.43 -22.22 1.54
C ALA A 165 13.42 -23.37 1.65
N ASP A 166 12.46 -23.26 2.56
CA ASP A 166 11.29 -24.12 2.59
C ASP A 166 10.27 -23.61 1.56
N PRO A 167 10.03 -24.35 0.45
CA PRO A 167 9.14 -23.91 -0.61
C PRO A 167 7.68 -23.78 -0.15
N THR A 168 7.28 -24.45 0.94
CA THR A 168 5.89 -24.38 1.44
C THR A 168 5.56 -23.01 2.02
N ARG A 169 6.58 -22.26 2.49
CA ARG A 169 6.47 -20.89 3.01
C ARG A 169 6.29 -19.84 1.91
N ASN A 170 6.66 -20.15 0.67
CA ASN A 170 6.47 -19.26 -0.48
C ASN A 170 5.02 -19.27 -0.95
N GLY A 171 4.48 -18.10 -1.32
CA GLY A 171 3.11 -17.97 -1.79
C GLY A 171 2.49 -16.62 -1.47
N VAL A 172 1.21 -16.46 -1.81
CA VAL A 172 0.37 -15.37 -1.36
C VAL A 172 -0.37 -15.81 -0.10
N TRP A 173 -0.43 -14.92 0.88
CA TRP A 173 -0.95 -15.20 2.22
C TRP A 173 -1.93 -14.12 2.63
N LEU A 174 -3.03 -14.54 3.26
CA LEU A 174 -4.04 -13.70 3.88
C LEU A 174 -3.87 -13.74 5.40
N LEU A 175 -3.99 -12.57 6.05
CA LEU A 175 -3.88 -12.41 7.49
C LEU A 175 -5.03 -11.55 8.02
N ASN A 176 -5.78 -12.11 8.97
CA ASN A 176 -6.76 -11.34 9.74
C ASN A 176 -6.03 -10.53 10.83
N LEU A 177 -6.09 -9.21 10.74
CA LEU A 177 -5.40 -8.27 11.64
C LEU A 177 -6.14 -8.03 12.96
N GLU A 178 -7.43 -8.36 13.04
CA GLU A 178 -8.23 -8.23 14.25
C GLU A 178 -7.99 -9.39 15.23
N SER A 179 -7.55 -10.54 14.72
CA SER A 179 -7.22 -11.69 15.56
C SER A 179 -6.11 -11.36 16.56
N ARG A 180 -6.29 -11.78 17.82
CA ARG A 180 -5.24 -11.69 18.84
C ARG A 180 -4.05 -12.62 18.55
N ILE A 181 -4.32 -13.74 17.87
CA ILE A 181 -3.33 -14.75 17.49
C ILE A 181 -3.57 -15.02 16.00
N PRO A 182 -3.11 -14.11 15.12
CA PRO A 182 -3.38 -14.22 13.71
C PRO A 182 -2.63 -15.43 13.11
N LYS A 183 -3.33 -16.17 12.25
CA LYS A 183 -2.77 -17.32 11.52
C LYS A 183 -2.82 -17.02 10.03
N PRO A 184 -1.68 -16.93 9.34
CA PRO A 184 -1.67 -16.74 7.90
C PRO A 184 -2.36 -17.90 7.17
N GLN A 185 -3.24 -17.58 6.24
CA GLN A 185 -3.88 -18.54 5.34
C GLN A 185 -3.23 -18.42 3.96
N LYS A 186 -2.72 -19.52 3.41
CA LYS A 186 -2.19 -19.54 2.05
C LYS A 186 -3.34 -19.45 1.04
N LEU A 187 -3.22 -18.55 0.08
CA LEU A 187 -4.19 -18.40 -1.01
C LEU A 187 -3.87 -19.36 -2.16
N PRO A 188 -4.88 -19.80 -2.94
CA PRO A 188 -4.71 -20.83 -3.98
C PRO A 188 -4.10 -20.30 -5.29
N PHE A 189 -3.45 -19.13 -5.25
CA PHE A 189 -2.84 -18.49 -6.41
C PHE A 189 -1.52 -17.81 -6.06
N PHE A 190 -0.72 -17.54 -7.09
CA PHE A 190 0.46 -16.69 -7.01
C PHE A 190 0.45 -15.69 -8.17
N GLY A 191 0.81 -14.44 -7.88
CA GLY A 191 0.67 -13.33 -8.81
C GLY A 191 0.49 -12.01 -8.09
N THR A 192 -0.02 -11.01 -8.81
CA THR A 192 -0.37 -9.71 -8.22
C THR A 192 -1.86 -9.64 -7.91
N TYR A 193 -2.24 -8.80 -6.95
CA TYR A 193 -3.60 -8.71 -6.43
C TYR A 193 -3.90 -7.31 -5.92
N ARG A 194 -5.19 -6.96 -5.90
CA ARG A 194 -5.74 -5.77 -5.26
C ARG A 194 -7.08 -6.13 -4.61
N TRP A 195 -7.40 -5.55 -3.47
CA TRP A 195 -8.76 -5.67 -2.95
C TRP A 195 -9.77 -4.99 -3.86
N ARG A 196 -10.88 -5.69 -4.15
CA ARG A 196 -12.08 -5.12 -4.76
C ARG A 196 -12.97 -4.50 -3.70
N ASP A 197 -13.13 -5.21 -2.59
CA ASP A 197 -13.90 -4.82 -1.41
C ASP A 197 -13.38 -5.58 -0.18
N ASN A 198 -14.15 -5.69 0.90
CA ASN A 198 -13.71 -6.37 2.13
C ASN A 198 -13.69 -7.91 2.03
N GLU A 199 -14.23 -8.50 0.97
CA GLU A 199 -14.38 -9.95 0.81
C GLU A 199 -13.72 -10.49 -0.47
N ARG A 200 -13.42 -9.63 -1.43
CA ARG A 200 -12.99 -10.04 -2.77
C ARG A 200 -11.67 -9.40 -3.15
N LEU A 201 -10.75 -10.25 -3.61
CA LEU A 201 -9.51 -9.84 -4.26
C LEU A 201 -9.69 -9.96 -5.77
N VAL A 202 -9.26 -8.95 -6.53
CA VAL A 202 -8.88 -9.14 -7.91
C VAL A 202 -7.44 -9.62 -7.93
N TYR A 203 -7.11 -10.62 -8.74
CA TYR A 203 -5.74 -11.05 -8.95
C TYR A 203 -5.43 -11.38 -10.41
N VAL A 204 -4.16 -11.22 -10.76
CA VAL A 204 -3.58 -11.63 -12.03
C VAL A 204 -2.52 -12.69 -11.74
N PRO A 205 -2.70 -13.94 -12.21
CA PRO A 205 -1.73 -15.01 -12.01
C PRO A 205 -0.37 -14.65 -12.60
N PHE A 206 0.71 -15.06 -11.93
CA PHE A 206 2.03 -15.03 -12.53
C PHE A 206 2.17 -16.21 -13.49
N ASP A 207 2.19 -15.92 -14.78
CA ASP A 207 2.49 -16.88 -15.84
C ASP A 207 3.54 -16.26 -16.79
N PRO A 208 4.80 -16.72 -16.75
CA PRO A 208 5.86 -16.16 -17.58
C PRO A 208 5.73 -16.52 -19.06
N ALA A 209 4.85 -17.48 -19.41
CA ALA A 209 4.58 -17.85 -20.79
C ALA A 209 3.35 -17.15 -21.38
N ALA A 210 2.59 -16.41 -20.55
CA ALA A 210 1.38 -15.74 -21.00
C ALA A 210 1.70 -14.56 -21.92
N THR A 211 0.95 -14.47 -23.02
CA THR A 211 1.02 -13.37 -23.99
C THR A 211 0.08 -12.21 -23.64
N GLU A 212 -0.81 -12.41 -22.66
CA GLU A 212 -1.70 -11.41 -22.08
C GLU A 212 -1.89 -11.70 -20.58
N HIS A 213 -2.31 -10.70 -19.80
CA HIS A 213 -2.69 -10.89 -18.41
C HIS A 213 -4.19 -11.17 -18.28
N THR A 214 -4.52 -12.20 -17.51
CA THR A 214 -5.91 -12.57 -17.19
C THR A 214 -6.25 -12.17 -15.77
N PHE A 215 -7.49 -11.71 -15.58
CA PHE A 215 -7.97 -11.22 -14.29
C PHE A 215 -9.00 -12.17 -13.70
N PHE A 216 -8.83 -12.46 -12.42
CA PHE A 216 -9.71 -13.30 -11.64
C PHE A 216 -10.17 -12.56 -10.40
N GLU A 217 -11.35 -12.93 -9.92
CA GLU A 217 -11.85 -12.56 -8.61
C GLU A 217 -11.80 -13.78 -7.70
N TYR A 218 -11.21 -13.60 -6.51
CA TYR A 218 -11.22 -14.59 -5.43
C TYR A 218 -12.00 -14.04 -4.24
N ASN A 219 -13.04 -14.75 -3.83
CA ASN A 219 -13.79 -14.43 -2.62
C ASN A 219 -13.16 -15.16 -1.41
N ILE A 220 -12.71 -14.41 -0.41
CA ILE A 220 -12.01 -14.98 0.76
C ILE A 220 -12.92 -15.75 1.71
N THR A 221 -14.23 -15.49 1.67
CA THR A 221 -15.24 -16.14 2.52
C THR A 221 -15.66 -17.48 1.93
N THR A 222 -16.02 -17.50 0.65
CA THR A 222 -16.45 -18.72 -0.05
C THR A 222 -15.29 -19.54 -0.60
N GLN A 223 -14.10 -18.95 -0.68
CA GLN A 223 -12.90 -19.52 -1.30
C GLN A 223 -13.07 -19.88 -2.78
N GLN A 224 -14.01 -19.21 -3.46
CA GLN A 224 -14.29 -19.42 -4.87
C GLN A 224 -13.53 -18.41 -5.73
N THR A 225 -13.09 -18.89 -6.89
CA THR A 225 -12.47 -18.08 -7.95
C THR A 225 -13.38 -18.03 -9.16
N ARG A 226 -13.49 -16.85 -9.81
CA ARG A 226 -14.10 -16.71 -11.14
C ARG A 226 -13.26 -15.82 -12.06
N PRO A 227 -13.25 -16.05 -13.38
CA PRO A 227 -12.66 -15.09 -14.32
C PRO A 227 -13.51 -13.81 -14.39
N LEU A 228 -12.85 -12.66 -14.48
CA LEU A 228 -13.51 -11.36 -14.65
C LEU A 228 -13.73 -11.01 -16.14
N PHE A 229 -12.78 -11.40 -16.99
CA PHE A 229 -12.87 -11.20 -18.44
C PHE A 229 -12.70 -12.54 -19.18
N PRO A 230 -13.75 -13.38 -19.27
CA PRO A 230 -13.64 -14.73 -19.83
C PRO A 230 -13.18 -14.77 -21.29
N GLN A 231 -13.37 -13.68 -22.04
CA GLN A 231 -12.93 -13.56 -23.44
C GLN A 231 -11.52 -12.97 -23.58
N GLY A 232 -10.81 -12.77 -22.46
CA GLY A 232 -9.53 -12.06 -22.44
C GLY A 232 -9.71 -10.54 -22.52
N THR A 233 -8.60 -9.82 -22.32
CA THR A 233 -8.54 -8.36 -22.48
C THR A 233 -7.61 -7.95 -23.62
N GLY A 234 -6.69 -8.83 -24.03
CA GLY A 234 -5.59 -8.51 -24.94
C GLY A 234 -4.54 -7.59 -24.31
N LEU A 235 -4.59 -7.35 -22.99
CA LEU A 235 -3.72 -6.38 -22.30
C LEU A 235 -2.68 -7.08 -21.43
N THR A 236 -1.50 -6.47 -21.36
CA THR A 236 -0.41 -6.80 -20.44
C THR A 236 -0.19 -5.63 -19.50
N ILE A 237 0.03 -5.91 -18.22
CA ILE A 237 0.24 -4.87 -17.20
C ILE A 237 1.74 -4.52 -17.15
N ALA A 238 2.06 -3.26 -17.37
CA ALA A 238 3.41 -2.74 -17.19
C ALA A 238 3.74 -2.65 -15.70
N ASN A 239 4.91 -3.16 -15.28
CA ASN A 239 5.48 -2.92 -13.93
C ASN A 239 4.56 -3.16 -12.72
N ASN A 240 3.49 -3.96 -12.86
CA ASN A 240 2.45 -4.12 -11.84
C ASN A 240 1.66 -2.81 -11.53
N ASP A 241 1.65 -1.87 -12.47
CA ASP A 241 0.96 -0.58 -12.38
C ASP A 241 -0.51 -0.74 -12.74
N TRP A 242 -1.28 -1.26 -11.78
CA TRP A 242 -2.72 -1.34 -11.84
C TRP A 242 -3.35 -1.19 -10.46
N GLN A 243 -4.61 -0.75 -10.44
CA GLN A 243 -5.40 -0.54 -9.23
C GLN A 243 -6.87 -0.86 -9.50
N VAL A 244 -7.59 -1.25 -8.44
CA VAL A 244 -9.05 -1.33 -8.43
C VAL A 244 -9.59 -0.01 -7.88
N SER A 245 -10.69 0.49 -8.44
CA SER A 245 -11.35 1.70 -7.95
C SER A 245 -11.83 1.53 -6.51
N PRO A 246 -11.93 2.60 -5.70
CA PRO A 246 -12.36 2.51 -4.30
C PRO A 246 -13.73 1.87 -4.08
N ASP A 247 -14.62 1.98 -5.06
CA ASP A 247 -15.95 1.36 -5.06
C ASP A 247 -15.95 -0.07 -5.62
N GLY A 248 -14.80 -0.58 -6.07
CA GLY A 248 -14.67 -1.93 -6.61
C GLY A 248 -15.32 -2.15 -7.98
N SER A 249 -15.66 -1.08 -8.69
CA SER A 249 -16.38 -1.15 -9.97
C SER A 249 -15.48 -1.17 -11.20
N GLN A 250 -14.23 -0.70 -11.09
CA GLN A 250 -13.32 -0.53 -12.24
C GLN A 250 -11.89 -0.97 -11.91
N ILE A 251 -11.13 -1.30 -12.94
CA ILE A 251 -9.67 -1.47 -12.90
C ILE A 251 -9.03 -0.38 -13.76
N ALA A 252 -8.07 0.34 -13.20
CA ALA A 252 -7.14 1.17 -13.98
C ALA A 252 -5.81 0.45 -14.11
N LEU A 253 -5.23 0.38 -15.31
CA LEU A 253 -3.91 -0.25 -15.53
C LEU A 253 -3.10 0.48 -16.59
N VAL A 254 -1.77 0.46 -16.43
CA VAL A 254 -0.84 0.85 -17.48
C VAL A 254 -0.60 -0.37 -18.36
N ALA A 255 -1.04 -0.30 -19.61
CA ALA A 255 -0.82 -1.35 -20.59
C ALA A 255 0.52 -1.16 -21.29
N ALA A 256 1.27 -2.24 -21.47
CA ALA A 256 2.51 -2.24 -22.26
C ALA A 256 2.55 -3.46 -23.18
N ALA A 257 2.01 -3.28 -24.39
CA ALA A 257 2.05 -4.29 -25.45
C ALA A 257 3.07 -3.92 -26.55
N GLY A 258 3.80 -2.82 -26.39
CA GLY A 258 4.79 -2.34 -27.38
C GLY A 258 4.14 -1.87 -28.69
N THR A 259 2.88 -1.39 -28.63
CA THR A 259 2.06 -1.02 -29.79
C THR A 259 1.06 0.11 -29.45
N LYS A 260 0.04 0.35 -30.31
CA LYS A 260 -1.07 1.33 -30.13
C LYS A 260 -1.85 1.23 -28.80
N LEU A 261 -1.58 0.21 -27.98
CA LEU A 261 -2.25 -0.02 -26.71
C LEU A 261 -1.46 0.50 -25.51
N ASP A 262 -0.27 1.07 -25.70
CA ASP A 262 0.52 1.65 -24.61
C ASP A 262 -0.20 2.88 -24.03
N GLY A 263 -0.57 2.84 -22.76
CA GLY A 263 -1.36 3.90 -22.11
C GLY A 263 -2.06 3.45 -20.84
N ILE A 264 -2.91 4.31 -20.30
CA ILE A 264 -3.77 3.98 -19.15
C ILE A 264 -5.12 3.49 -19.69
N TRP A 265 -5.52 2.29 -19.26
CA TRP A 265 -6.80 1.68 -19.59
C TRP A 265 -7.70 1.60 -18.36
N ILE A 266 -9.00 1.79 -18.57
CA ILE A 266 -10.03 1.55 -17.57
C ILE A 266 -10.89 0.37 -18.04
N LEU A 267 -11.06 -0.63 -17.18
CA LEU A 267 -11.89 -1.81 -17.41
C LEU A 267 -13.03 -1.84 -16.38
N ASP A 268 -14.26 -2.08 -16.82
CA ASP A 268 -15.41 -2.21 -15.92
C ASP A 268 -15.56 -3.65 -15.40
N LEU A 269 -15.88 -3.79 -14.11
CA LEU A 269 -16.00 -5.07 -13.38
C LEU A 269 -17.44 -5.57 -13.20
N ASN A 270 -18.33 -5.18 -14.12
CA ASN A 270 -19.76 -5.52 -14.13
C ASN A 270 -20.05 -6.97 -13.71
#